data_AF-A0A8H2K6Z2-F1
#
_entry.id   AF-A0A8H2K6Z2-F1
#
_cell.length_a   1.000
_cell.length_b   1.000
_cell.length_c   1.000
_cell.angle_alpha   90.00
_cell.angle_beta   90.00
_cell.angle_gamma   90.00
#
_symmetry.space_group_name_H-M   'P 1'
#
loop_
_entity.id
_entity.type
_entity.pdbx_description
1 polymer ?
#
loop_
_entity_poly.entity_id
_entity_poly.type
_entity_poly.pdbx_seq_one_letter_code
_entity_poly.pdbx_strand_id
1 'polypeptide(L)'
;MRRELILWSVMLGLIVVAFVTVVVVLNSTLYSSSGFVRSYLGALARNDMPAALEIADIRLPGANGAVSDDGSSAGPIDTTGAGSLLLSGSRELLQPSALSSVDDITVLRQQSNPDGTESVTVSFDLDGRPAQSTFTVTRSGSTFGVFADWDFVTPPLTIVRLTVSNAREFTANGTELVAPAQDVPAPYVVLTPSNIDVTHTSTFLKAEPILVSALEPGTTVRARLTVVANENMVAQVQREVNAYLDDCATQVVLFPTGCPFGQPIENRIVASPDWSIVEYPPVSLTPGSEPASWVMPPTDAAARLLVDVRSISDGSIFTFDENIGFRTSYVVTFLADDQLSITAQ
;
A
#
# COMPACT_ATOMS: atom_id res chain seq x y z
N MET A 1 -17.09 67.66 -37.12
CA MET A 1 -18.25 66.80 -36.78
C MET A 1 -18.37 65.52 -37.62
N ARG A 2 -18.84 65.50 -38.89
CA ARG A 2 -19.02 64.22 -39.63
C ARG A 2 -17.72 63.41 -39.86
N ARG A 3 -16.60 64.07 -40.16
CA ARG A 3 -15.31 63.40 -40.43
C ARG A 3 -14.65 62.84 -39.16
N GLU A 4 -14.81 63.54 -38.03
CA GLU A 4 -14.38 63.07 -36.71
C GLU A 4 -15.21 61.88 -36.26
N LEU A 5 -16.54 61.91 -36.44
CA LEU A 5 -17.41 60.77 -36.14
C LEU A 5 -17.03 59.52 -36.94
N ILE A 6 -16.68 59.67 -38.23
CA ILE A 6 -16.19 58.56 -39.07
C ILE A 6 -14.83 58.03 -38.57
N LEU A 7 -13.91 58.92 -38.20
CA LEU A 7 -12.61 58.50 -37.66
C LEU A 7 -12.75 57.76 -36.32
N TRP A 8 -13.59 58.28 -35.40
CA TRP A 8 -13.89 57.63 -34.13
C TRP A 8 -14.62 56.29 -34.33
N SER A 9 -15.54 56.19 -35.29
CA SER A 9 -16.21 54.93 -35.60
C SER A 9 -15.27 53.89 -36.20
N VAL A 10 -14.33 54.31 -37.07
CA VAL A 10 -13.31 53.42 -37.65
C VAL A 10 -12.35 52.96 -36.56
N MET A 11 -11.91 53.85 -35.68
CA MET A 11 -11.04 53.51 -34.55
C MET A 11 -11.74 52.54 -33.59
N LEU A 12 -13.00 52.81 -33.23
CA LEU A 12 -13.80 51.91 -32.39
C LEU A 12 -13.97 50.53 -33.05
N GLY A 13 -14.28 50.49 -34.34
CA GLY A 13 -14.39 49.25 -35.10
C GLY A 13 -13.08 48.44 -35.07
N LEU A 14 -11.94 49.10 -35.24
CA LEU A 14 -10.61 48.47 -35.15
C LEU A 14 -10.34 47.89 -33.75
N ILE A 15 -10.69 48.62 -32.69
CA ILE A 15 -10.56 48.16 -31.30
C ILE A 15 -11.44 46.94 -31.05
N VAL A 16 -12.69 46.95 -31.53
CA VAL A 16 -13.62 45.82 -31.38
C VAL A 16 -13.10 44.59 -32.11
N VAL A 17 -12.60 44.73 -33.34
CA VAL A 17 -11.99 43.60 -34.08
C VAL A 17 -10.77 43.06 -33.35
N ALA A 18 -9.90 43.94 -32.84
CA ALA A 18 -8.74 43.53 -32.06
C ALA A 18 -9.16 42.76 -30.79
N PHE A 19 -10.15 43.26 -30.06
CA PHE A 19 -10.70 42.61 -28.87
C PHE A 19 -11.28 41.23 -29.19
N VAL A 20 -12.14 41.11 -30.21
CA VAL A 20 -12.71 39.82 -30.63
C VAL A 20 -11.62 38.85 -31.04
N THR A 21 -10.59 39.32 -31.75
CA THR A 21 -9.45 38.49 -32.14
C THR A 21 -8.73 37.95 -30.92
N VAL A 22 -8.46 38.80 -29.92
CA VAL A 22 -7.84 38.38 -28.65
C VAL A 22 -8.71 37.36 -27.91
N VAL A 23 -10.02 37.60 -27.81
CA VAL A 23 -10.96 36.65 -27.17
C VAL A 23 -10.93 35.30 -27.88
N VAL A 24 -10.99 35.26 -29.21
CA VAL A 24 -10.95 34.02 -29.98
C VAL A 24 -9.63 33.27 -29.76
N VAL A 25 -8.50 33.99 -29.78
CA VAL A 25 -7.17 33.38 -29.55
C VAL A 25 -7.05 32.85 -28.13
N LEU A 26 -7.54 33.57 -27.12
CA LEU A 26 -7.52 33.12 -25.73
C LEU A 26 -8.43 31.91 -25.51
N ASN A 27 -9.61 31.88 -26.13
CA ASN A 27 -10.56 30.78 -26.03
C ASN A 27 -10.12 29.52 -26.77
N SER A 28 -9.27 29.66 -27.79
CA SER A 28 -8.67 28.52 -28.48
C SER A 28 -7.39 28.01 -27.82
N THR A 29 -6.80 28.77 -26.91
CA THR A 29 -5.54 28.43 -26.22
C THR A 29 -5.76 28.18 -24.73
N LEU A 30 -5.83 29.24 -23.92
CA LEU A 30 -5.89 29.18 -22.46
C LEU A 30 -7.26 28.72 -21.94
N TYR A 31 -8.34 29.27 -22.50
CA TYR A 31 -9.72 28.93 -22.11
C TYR A 31 -10.30 27.81 -22.99
N SER A 32 -9.43 26.96 -23.53
CA SER A 32 -9.82 25.72 -24.21
C SER A 32 -9.90 24.56 -23.23
N SER A 33 -10.59 23.47 -23.58
CA SER A 33 -10.60 22.22 -22.80
C SER A 33 -9.18 21.72 -22.51
N SER A 34 -8.29 21.80 -23.50
CA SER A 34 -6.88 21.43 -23.36
C SER A 34 -6.11 22.34 -22.39
N GLY A 35 -6.43 23.64 -22.38
CA GLY A 35 -5.86 24.62 -21.46
C GLY A 35 -6.27 24.36 -20.02
N PHE A 36 -7.54 23.99 -19.81
CA PHE A 36 -8.07 23.60 -18.51
C PHE A 36 -7.43 22.30 -17.97
N VAL A 37 -7.31 21.25 -18.79
CA VAL A 37 -6.64 20.01 -18.35
C VAL A 37 -5.15 20.25 -18.07
N ARG A 38 -4.49 21.09 -18.87
CA ARG A 38 -3.10 21.50 -18.62
C ARG A 38 -2.93 22.34 -17.36
N SER A 39 -3.88 23.20 -17.00
CA SER A 39 -3.79 23.98 -15.76
C SER A 39 -3.89 23.07 -14.54
N TYR A 40 -4.79 22.07 -14.58
CA TYR A 40 -4.89 21.03 -13.56
C TYR A 40 -3.58 20.23 -13.43
N LEU A 41 -3.06 19.65 -14.53
CA LEU A 41 -1.80 18.90 -14.49
C LEU A 41 -0.61 19.78 -14.09
N GLY A 42 -0.63 21.05 -14.49
CA GLY A 42 0.38 22.03 -14.09
C GLY A 42 0.33 22.35 -12.58
N ALA A 43 -0.83 22.27 -11.94
CA ALA A 43 -0.93 22.38 -10.48
C ALA A 43 -0.31 21.17 -9.80
N LEU A 44 -0.56 19.95 -10.31
CA LEU A 44 0.11 18.73 -9.83
C LEU A 44 1.64 18.82 -10.00
N ALA A 45 2.10 19.26 -11.16
CA ALA A 45 3.53 19.45 -11.46
C ALA A 45 4.24 20.40 -10.47
N ARG A 46 3.53 21.42 -9.97
CA ARG A 46 4.05 22.35 -8.96
C ARG A 46 3.88 21.86 -7.52
N ASN A 47 3.38 20.64 -7.34
CA ASN A 47 2.96 20.08 -6.06
C ASN A 47 1.95 20.97 -5.31
N ASP A 48 1.11 21.70 -6.06
CA ASP A 48 0.11 22.63 -5.55
C ASP A 48 -1.25 21.94 -5.50
N MET A 49 -1.41 21.06 -4.52
CA MET A 49 -2.64 20.30 -4.32
C MET A 49 -3.88 21.19 -4.14
N PRO A 50 -3.85 22.29 -3.34
CA PRO A 50 -5.01 23.18 -3.23
C PRO A 50 -5.47 23.73 -4.57
N ALA A 51 -4.54 24.19 -5.43
CA ALA A 51 -4.90 24.67 -6.77
C ALA A 51 -5.46 23.55 -7.65
N ALA A 52 -4.91 22.33 -7.58
CA ALA A 52 -5.44 21.19 -8.34
C ALA A 52 -6.87 20.82 -7.92
N LEU A 53 -7.15 20.84 -6.61
CA LEU A 53 -8.49 20.59 -6.06
C LEU A 53 -9.47 21.70 -6.43
N GLU A 54 -9.04 22.97 -6.41
CA GLU A 54 -9.86 24.12 -6.83
C GLU A 54 -10.23 24.03 -8.32
N ILE A 55 -9.26 23.77 -9.20
CA ILE A 55 -9.49 23.61 -10.64
C ILE A 55 -10.45 22.44 -10.91
N ALA A 56 -10.36 21.37 -10.12
CA ALA A 56 -11.23 20.22 -10.24
C ALA A 56 -12.59 20.36 -9.53
N ASP A 57 -12.87 21.50 -8.88
CA ASP A 57 -14.00 21.75 -7.97
C ASP A 57 -14.22 20.61 -6.95
N ILE A 58 -13.13 20.12 -6.36
CA ILE A 58 -13.13 19.10 -5.31
C ILE A 58 -13.05 19.80 -3.95
N ARG A 59 -14.10 19.68 -3.12
CA ARG A 59 -14.11 20.22 -1.77
C ARG A 59 -13.93 19.12 -0.74
N LEU A 60 -12.82 19.21 -0.02
CA LEU A 60 -12.56 18.37 1.15
C LEU A 60 -13.23 19.03 2.38
N PRO A 61 -14.12 18.35 3.12
CA PRO A 61 -14.50 18.82 4.44
C PRO A 61 -13.26 19.05 5.31
N GLY A 62 -13.24 20.20 6.01
CA GLY A 62 -12.11 20.55 6.86
C GLY A 62 -11.91 19.56 8.00
N ALA A 63 -10.72 19.58 8.61
CA ALA A 63 -10.28 18.68 9.70
C ALA A 63 -11.17 18.65 10.97
N ASN A 64 -12.22 19.49 11.02
CA ASN A 64 -13.22 19.52 12.09
C ASN A 64 -14.52 18.76 11.74
N GLY A 65 -14.59 18.12 10.56
CA GLY A 65 -15.63 17.13 10.25
C GLY A 65 -15.38 15.89 11.10
N ALA A 66 -16.37 15.50 11.90
CA ALA A 66 -16.30 14.46 12.93
C ALA A 66 -15.32 13.32 12.59
N VAL A 67 -14.21 13.27 13.32
CA VAL A 67 -13.38 12.08 13.42
C VAL A 67 -14.23 11.05 14.17
N SER A 68 -14.65 10.00 13.47
CA SER A 68 -15.25 8.84 14.11
C SER A 68 -14.14 8.08 14.85
N ASP A 69 -14.39 7.69 16.11
CA ASP A 69 -13.47 6.90 16.97
C ASP A 69 -13.12 5.51 16.40
N ASP A 70 -13.58 5.17 15.19
CA ASP A 70 -13.31 3.93 14.46
C ASP A 70 -12.15 4.05 13.44
N GLY A 71 -11.51 5.22 13.34
CA GLY A 71 -10.42 5.46 12.39
C GLY A 71 -10.89 5.69 10.94
N SER A 72 -12.20 5.81 10.69
CA SER A 72 -12.72 6.19 9.39
C SER A 72 -12.72 7.73 9.25
N SER A 73 -11.72 8.28 8.56
CA SER A 73 -11.72 9.70 8.12
C SER A 73 -12.66 9.96 6.93
N ALA A 74 -13.59 9.05 6.64
CA ALA A 74 -14.47 9.07 5.48
C ALA A 74 -15.69 9.99 5.69
N GLY A 75 -15.44 11.29 5.91
CA GLY A 75 -16.45 12.29 5.59
C GLY A 75 -16.77 12.24 4.08
N PRO A 76 -17.96 12.67 3.62
CA PRO A 76 -18.26 12.78 2.18
C PRO A 76 -17.35 13.78 1.47
N ILE A 77 -16.74 13.44 0.33
CA ILE A 77 -16.10 14.45 -0.53
C ILE A 77 -17.23 15.15 -1.26
N ASP A 78 -17.42 16.45 -1.01
CA ASP A 78 -18.46 17.23 -1.67
C ASP A 78 -17.91 17.66 -3.04
N THR A 79 -18.37 16.99 -4.10
CA THR A 79 -18.16 17.42 -5.48
C THR A 79 -19.50 17.88 -6.03
N THR A 80 -19.56 19.08 -6.61
CA THR A 80 -20.82 19.65 -7.13
C THR A 80 -21.34 18.93 -8.39
N GLY A 81 -20.62 17.90 -8.86
CA GLY A 81 -21.07 16.86 -9.78
C GLY A 81 -20.38 15.52 -9.48
N ALA A 82 -21.13 14.40 -9.61
CA ALA A 82 -20.71 13.00 -9.41
C ALA A 82 -20.35 12.52 -7.97
N GLY A 83 -20.75 13.26 -6.93
CA GLY A 83 -20.41 13.05 -5.51
C GLY A 83 -20.99 11.83 -4.80
N SER A 84 -20.98 10.62 -5.39
CA SER A 84 -21.42 9.38 -4.73
C SER A 84 -20.32 8.31 -4.61
N LEU A 85 -19.36 8.28 -5.56
CA LEU A 85 -18.28 7.28 -5.58
C LEU A 85 -17.17 7.52 -4.54
N LEU A 86 -17.04 8.76 -4.04
CA LEU A 86 -15.91 9.23 -3.24
C LEU A 86 -16.17 9.17 -1.72
N LEU A 87 -17.34 8.71 -1.31
CA LEU A 87 -17.82 8.79 0.07
C LEU A 87 -17.23 7.72 1.00
N SER A 88 -16.49 6.75 0.48
CA SER A 88 -16.09 5.57 1.26
C SER A 88 -14.57 5.34 1.32
N GLY A 89 -13.77 6.15 0.63
CA GLY A 89 -12.31 6.01 0.61
C GLY A 89 -11.60 6.87 1.66
N SER A 90 -10.54 6.33 2.27
CA SER A 90 -9.60 7.12 3.08
C SER A 90 -8.98 8.20 2.21
N ARG A 91 -8.74 9.37 2.82
CA ARG A 91 -8.18 10.55 2.16
C ARG A 91 -6.75 10.84 2.59
N GLU A 92 -6.13 9.94 3.33
CA GLU A 92 -4.79 10.14 3.88
C GLU A 92 -3.73 10.29 2.78
N LEU A 93 -4.03 9.85 1.55
CA LEU A 93 -3.19 10.04 0.36
C LEU A 93 -3.53 11.32 -0.43
N LEU A 94 -4.55 12.07 -0.05
CA LEU A 94 -4.85 13.40 -0.59
C LEU A 94 -4.09 14.48 0.20
N GLN A 95 -2.76 14.39 0.17
CA GLN A 95 -1.87 15.34 0.80
C GLN A 95 -0.65 15.66 -0.09
N PRO A 96 -0.06 16.86 0.02
CA PRO A 96 1.02 17.29 -0.88
C PRO A 96 2.26 16.38 -0.83
N SER A 97 2.56 15.78 0.32
CA SER A 97 3.70 14.84 0.46
C SER A 97 3.48 13.51 -0.28
N ALA A 98 2.24 13.16 -0.61
CA ALA A 98 1.90 11.92 -1.28
C ALA A 98 1.68 12.10 -2.79
N LEU A 99 1.83 13.32 -3.34
CA LEU A 99 1.69 13.58 -4.77
C LEU A 99 2.94 13.13 -5.55
N SER A 100 2.70 12.57 -6.73
CA SER A 100 3.75 12.24 -7.71
C SER A 100 4.31 13.49 -8.36
N SER A 101 5.55 13.41 -8.84
CA SER A 101 6.09 14.41 -9.77
C SER A 101 5.44 14.24 -11.13
N VAL A 102 5.03 15.35 -11.74
CA VAL A 102 4.44 15.39 -13.08
C VAL A 102 5.23 16.37 -13.93
N ASP A 103 5.83 15.90 -15.01
CA ASP A 103 6.66 16.71 -15.91
C ASP A 103 6.29 16.46 -17.40
N ASP A 104 6.88 17.22 -18.32
CA ASP A 104 6.76 17.02 -19.78
C ASP A 104 5.32 16.91 -20.35
N ILE A 105 4.40 17.70 -19.78
CA ILE A 105 2.97 17.67 -20.12
C ILE A 105 2.72 18.10 -21.58
N THR A 106 2.23 17.17 -22.40
CA THR A 106 1.94 17.38 -23.82
C THR A 106 0.55 16.86 -24.19
N VAL A 107 -0.27 17.71 -24.82
CA VAL A 107 -1.60 17.30 -25.31
C VAL A 107 -1.41 16.52 -26.60
N LEU A 108 -1.84 15.27 -26.61
CA LEU A 108 -1.74 14.37 -27.76
C LEU A 108 -2.96 14.44 -28.66
N ARG A 109 -4.15 14.52 -28.05
CA ARG A 109 -5.42 14.51 -28.79
C ARG A 109 -6.47 15.31 -28.03
N GLN A 110 -7.26 16.06 -28.78
CA GLN A 110 -8.50 16.68 -28.34
C GLN A 110 -9.61 16.23 -29.28
N GLN A 111 -10.73 15.80 -28.73
CA GLN A 111 -11.87 15.30 -29.51
C GLN A 111 -13.19 15.79 -28.90
N SER A 112 -14.03 16.41 -29.72
CA SER A 112 -15.42 16.67 -29.35
C SER A 112 -16.25 15.40 -29.47
N ASN A 113 -17.00 15.09 -28.41
CA ASN A 113 -17.86 13.93 -28.33
C ASN A 113 -19.29 14.27 -28.81
N PRO A 114 -20.10 13.27 -29.23
CA PRO A 114 -21.46 13.51 -29.71
C PRO A 114 -22.42 14.11 -28.66
N ASP A 115 -22.12 13.94 -27.37
CA ASP A 115 -22.89 14.44 -26.24
C ASP A 115 -22.57 15.89 -25.86
N GLY A 116 -21.66 16.55 -26.60
CA GLY A 116 -21.22 17.91 -26.36
C GLY A 116 -20.05 18.05 -25.38
N THR A 117 -19.55 16.94 -24.82
CA THR A 117 -18.33 16.93 -24.00
C THR A 117 -17.08 16.92 -24.88
N GLU A 118 -15.91 17.20 -24.29
CA GLU A 118 -14.61 17.09 -24.96
C GLU A 118 -13.68 16.13 -24.21
N SER A 119 -13.09 15.21 -24.96
CA SER A 119 -12.04 14.30 -24.47
C SER A 119 -10.67 14.88 -24.78
N VAL A 120 -9.85 15.07 -23.75
CA VAL A 120 -8.47 15.56 -23.85
C VAL A 120 -7.52 14.48 -23.38
N THR A 121 -6.71 13.97 -24.28
CA THR A 121 -5.66 13.00 -24.01
C THR A 121 -4.32 13.72 -23.88
N VAL A 122 -3.64 13.50 -22.77
CA VAL A 122 -2.38 14.16 -22.42
C VAL A 122 -1.33 13.10 -22.07
N SER A 123 -0.13 13.24 -22.60
CA SER A 123 1.07 12.52 -22.15
C SER A 123 1.89 13.37 -21.21
N PHE A 124 2.58 12.75 -20.29
CA PHE A 124 3.45 13.39 -19.30
C PHE A 124 4.45 12.36 -18.79
N ASP A 125 5.47 12.83 -18.08
CA ASP A 125 6.32 12.01 -17.24
C ASP A 125 5.76 12.01 -15.81
N LEU A 126 5.61 10.83 -15.20
CA LEU A 126 5.07 10.61 -13.86
C LEU A 126 6.10 9.85 -13.03
N ASP A 127 6.74 10.52 -12.07
CA ASP A 127 7.86 9.98 -11.28
C ASP A 127 8.99 9.36 -12.15
N GLY A 128 9.38 10.04 -13.23
CA GLY A 128 10.43 9.59 -14.16
C GLY A 128 9.96 8.55 -15.19
N ARG A 129 8.65 8.31 -15.30
CA ARG A 129 8.06 7.31 -16.20
C ARG A 129 7.06 7.94 -17.17
N PRO A 130 7.17 7.69 -18.49
CA PRO A 130 6.20 8.18 -19.44
C PRO A 130 4.82 7.54 -19.22
N ALA A 131 3.79 8.37 -19.14
CA ALA A 131 2.42 7.98 -18.90
C ALA A 131 1.44 8.84 -19.73
N GLN A 132 0.18 8.42 -19.74
CA GLN A 132 -0.88 9.11 -20.46
C GLN A 132 -2.19 8.99 -19.69
N SER A 133 -2.97 10.07 -19.69
CA SER A 133 -4.34 10.10 -19.15
C SER A 133 -5.29 10.72 -20.17
N THR A 134 -6.56 10.36 -20.09
CA THR A 134 -7.62 11.02 -20.84
C THR A 134 -8.64 11.59 -19.86
N PHE A 135 -8.96 12.86 -20.03
CA PHE A 135 -9.93 13.58 -19.22
C PHE A 135 -11.11 13.99 -20.09
N THR A 136 -12.32 13.81 -19.57
CA THR A 136 -13.54 14.28 -20.23
C THR A 136 -14.03 15.53 -19.52
N VAL A 137 -14.19 16.61 -20.27
CA VAL A 137 -14.60 17.93 -19.75
C VAL A 137 -15.83 18.44 -20.48
N THR A 138 -16.56 19.34 -19.83
CA THR A 138 -17.74 19.99 -20.40
C THR A 138 -17.69 21.49 -20.13
N ARG A 139 -18.36 22.29 -20.95
CA ARG A 139 -18.47 23.73 -20.72
C ARG A 139 -19.45 23.99 -19.58
N SER A 140 -19.02 24.75 -18.58
CA SER A 140 -19.83 25.09 -17.40
C SER A 140 -20.31 26.54 -17.36
N GLY A 141 -19.80 27.38 -18.26
CA GLY A 141 -20.22 28.78 -18.34
C GLY A 141 -19.24 29.65 -19.11
N SER A 142 -19.16 30.91 -18.70
CA SER A 142 -18.14 31.82 -19.21
C SER A 142 -17.76 32.92 -18.22
N THR A 143 -16.45 33.07 -17.97
CA THR A 143 -15.88 34.17 -17.23
C THR A 143 -15.89 35.46 -18.08
N PHE A 144 -16.28 36.58 -17.47
CA PHE A 144 -16.50 37.88 -18.13
C PHE A 144 -17.43 37.84 -19.36
N GLY A 145 -18.25 36.79 -19.50
CA GLY A 145 -19.20 36.62 -20.60
C GLY A 145 -18.56 36.24 -21.96
N VAL A 146 -17.25 36.01 -22.02
CA VAL A 146 -16.53 35.79 -23.29
C VAL A 146 -15.51 34.64 -23.24
N PHE A 147 -14.99 34.29 -22.06
CA PHE A 147 -14.02 33.21 -21.91
C PHE A 147 -14.71 31.97 -21.39
N ALA A 148 -14.53 30.82 -22.05
CA ALA A 148 -15.23 29.62 -21.65
C ALA A 148 -14.71 29.08 -20.31
N ASP A 149 -15.66 28.68 -19.45
CA ASP A 149 -15.37 27.91 -18.24
C ASP A 149 -15.62 26.42 -18.52
N TRP A 150 -14.86 25.57 -17.83
CA TRP A 150 -14.85 24.13 -18.04
C TRP A 150 -14.88 23.41 -16.70
N ASP A 151 -15.62 22.31 -16.68
CA ASP A 151 -15.65 21.39 -15.55
C ASP A 151 -15.26 19.98 -16.01
N PHE A 152 -14.68 19.19 -15.12
CA PHE A 152 -14.52 17.77 -15.36
C PHE A 152 -15.88 17.06 -15.30
N VAL A 153 -16.20 16.28 -16.32
CA VAL A 153 -17.40 15.41 -16.31
C VAL A 153 -17.24 14.32 -15.27
N THR A 154 -16.03 13.75 -15.18
CA THR A 154 -15.64 12.79 -14.13
C THR A 154 -14.53 13.43 -13.31
N PRO A 155 -14.71 13.62 -11.99
CA PRO A 155 -13.67 14.17 -11.14
C PRO A 155 -12.35 13.41 -11.32
N PRO A 156 -11.20 14.11 -11.39
CA PRO A 156 -9.88 13.51 -11.60
C PRO A 156 -9.37 12.85 -10.30
N LEU A 157 -10.13 11.85 -9.85
CA LEU A 157 -9.89 11.07 -8.66
C LEU A 157 -9.94 9.59 -9.02
N THR A 158 -9.05 8.81 -8.44
CA THR A 158 -9.01 7.34 -8.57
C THR A 158 -9.11 6.73 -7.17
N ILE A 159 -9.78 5.58 -7.07
CA ILE A 159 -9.79 4.78 -5.83
C ILE A 159 -8.75 3.67 -5.95
N VAL A 160 -7.76 3.67 -5.08
CA VAL A 160 -6.84 2.55 -4.88
C VAL A 160 -7.42 1.63 -3.81
N ARG A 161 -7.93 0.47 -4.20
CA ARG A 161 -8.29 -0.61 -3.25
C ARG A 161 -7.05 -1.44 -2.95
N LEU A 162 -6.38 -1.10 -1.86
CA LEU A 162 -5.18 -1.77 -1.38
C LEU A 162 -5.53 -2.86 -0.37
N THR A 163 -5.04 -4.07 -0.59
CA THR A 163 -4.99 -5.12 0.43
C THR A 163 -3.57 -5.20 0.96
N VAL A 164 -3.38 -4.98 2.26
CA VAL A 164 -2.12 -5.26 2.95
C VAL A 164 -2.25 -6.65 3.56
N SER A 165 -1.48 -7.60 3.03
CA SER A 165 -1.53 -8.98 3.48
C SER A 165 -0.52 -9.25 4.59
N ASN A 166 -0.95 -9.98 5.61
CA ASN A 166 -0.16 -10.39 6.78
C ASN A 166 0.35 -9.23 7.68
N ALA A 167 -0.09 -8.00 7.43
CA ALA A 167 0.16 -6.82 8.26
C ALA A 167 -0.95 -5.78 8.05
N ARG A 168 -0.94 -4.71 8.85
CA ARG A 168 -1.82 -3.56 8.65
C ARG A 168 -1.05 -2.30 8.28
N GLU A 169 0.17 -2.18 8.80
CA GLU A 169 1.06 -1.06 8.61
C GLU A 169 1.63 -1.11 7.19
N PHE A 170 1.73 0.04 6.54
CA PHE A 170 2.40 0.19 5.27
C PHE A 170 2.84 1.64 5.09
N THR A 171 3.72 1.88 4.12
CA THR A 171 4.11 3.21 3.71
C THR A 171 3.66 3.42 2.27
N ALA A 172 3.05 4.56 1.98
CA ALA A 172 2.66 4.94 0.62
C ALA A 172 3.19 6.33 0.31
N ASN A 173 4.04 6.45 -0.72
CA ASN A 173 4.74 7.69 -1.09
C ASN A 173 5.39 8.38 0.13
N GLY A 174 6.06 7.60 0.98
CA GLY A 174 6.72 8.08 2.20
C GLY A 174 5.79 8.41 3.38
N THR A 175 4.48 8.22 3.25
CA THR A 175 3.51 8.40 4.34
C THR A 175 3.26 7.06 5.04
N GLU A 176 3.50 6.99 6.34
CA GLU A 176 3.14 5.83 7.17
C GLU A 176 1.63 5.78 7.42
N LEU A 177 1.02 4.64 7.14
CA LEU A 177 -0.42 4.41 7.21
C LEU A 177 -0.72 3.05 7.84
N VAL A 178 -1.92 2.91 8.37
CA VAL A 178 -2.42 1.67 8.97
C VAL A 178 -3.74 1.31 8.31
N ALA A 179 -3.78 0.17 7.60
CA ALA A 179 -5.01 -0.34 7.02
C ALA A 179 -6.04 -0.63 8.13
N PRO A 180 -7.36 -0.39 7.90
CA PRO A 180 -8.41 -0.64 8.89
C PRO A 180 -8.46 -2.10 9.39
N ALA A 181 -8.11 -3.06 8.53
CA ALA A 181 -8.02 -4.47 8.88
C ALA A 181 -6.96 -5.17 8.02
N GLN A 182 -6.34 -6.21 8.58
CA GLN A 182 -5.38 -7.07 7.90
C GLN A 182 -6.11 -7.91 6.84
N ASP A 183 -5.50 -8.13 5.67
CA ASP A 183 -6.01 -8.99 4.59
C ASP A 183 -7.39 -8.58 4.01
N VAL A 184 -7.88 -7.39 4.37
CA VAL A 184 -9.13 -6.82 3.86
C VAL A 184 -8.80 -5.66 2.91
N PRO A 185 -9.40 -5.61 1.70
CA PRO A 185 -9.22 -4.46 0.80
C PRO A 185 -9.74 -3.15 1.42
N ALA A 186 -8.88 -2.16 1.52
CA ALA A 186 -9.20 -0.81 1.98
C ALA A 186 -9.12 0.20 0.83
N PRO A 187 -10.14 1.07 0.64
CA PRO A 187 -10.15 2.10 -0.39
C PRO A 187 -9.37 3.35 0.06
N TYR A 188 -8.46 3.83 -0.77
CA TYR A 188 -7.75 5.11 -0.63
C TYR A 188 -8.00 5.98 -1.86
N VAL A 189 -8.32 7.25 -1.67
CA VAL A 189 -8.57 8.20 -2.76
C VAL A 189 -7.29 8.94 -3.10
N VAL A 190 -6.98 9.05 -4.38
CA VAL A 190 -5.83 9.80 -4.92
C VAL A 190 -6.27 10.68 -6.08
N LEU A 191 -5.50 11.75 -6.35
CA LEU A 191 -5.66 12.55 -7.57
C LEU A 191 -5.16 11.78 -8.80
N THR A 192 -5.74 12.04 -9.96
CA THR A 192 -5.36 11.41 -11.22
C THR A 192 -4.68 12.43 -12.14
N PRO A 193 -3.45 12.19 -12.64
CA PRO A 193 -2.65 10.98 -12.47
C PRO A 193 -1.90 10.95 -11.14
N SER A 194 -1.64 9.74 -10.64
CA SER A 194 -0.73 9.51 -9.52
C SER A 194 -0.11 8.12 -9.60
N ASN A 195 1.15 8.03 -9.21
CA ASN A 195 1.86 6.79 -8.90
C ASN A 195 1.98 6.70 -7.38
N ILE A 196 1.69 5.52 -6.83
CA ILE A 196 1.79 5.24 -5.41
C ILE A 196 2.79 4.12 -5.21
N ASP A 197 3.97 4.45 -4.70
CA ASP A 197 4.95 3.47 -4.21
C ASP A 197 4.52 3.01 -2.82
N VAL A 198 4.11 1.75 -2.73
CA VAL A 198 3.62 1.12 -1.50
C VAL A 198 4.67 0.13 -1.01
N THR A 199 5.14 0.34 0.22
CA THR A 199 6.20 -0.46 0.84
C THR A 199 5.84 -0.85 2.28
N HIS A 200 6.60 -1.78 2.85
CA HIS A 200 6.57 -2.07 4.27
C HIS A 200 7.95 -2.54 4.71
N THR A 201 8.46 -2.00 5.80
CA THR A 201 9.70 -2.46 6.45
C THR A 201 9.59 -2.19 7.94
N SER A 202 9.88 -3.21 8.75
CA SER A 202 9.97 -3.13 10.21
C SER A 202 11.10 -4.01 10.72
N THR A 203 11.27 -4.10 12.05
CA THR A 203 12.27 -4.94 12.69
C THR A 203 12.21 -6.40 12.20
N PHE A 204 11.00 -6.94 12.04
CA PHE A 204 10.76 -8.36 11.74
C PHE A 204 10.07 -8.64 10.41
N LEU A 205 9.46 -7.63 9.79
CA LEU A 205 8.67 -7.83 8.59
C LEU A 205 9.18 -6.95 7.44
N LYS A 206 8.95 -7.42 6.21
CA LYS A 206 9.26 -6.69 4.98
C LYS A 206 8.25 -7.01 3.89
N ALA A 207 8.13 -6.15 2.90
CA ALA A 207 7.41 -6.44 1.66
C ALA A 207 8.26 -6.07 0.45
N GLU A 208 8.03 -6.76 -0.66
CA GLU A 208 8.49 -6.28 -1.96
C GLU A 208 7.69 -5.02 -2.33
N PRO A 209 8.36 -3.89 -2.65
CA PRO A 209 7.68 -2.67 -3.07
C PRO A 209 6.76 -2.89 -4.27
N ILE A 210 5.60 -2.26 -4.27
CA ILE A 210 4.68 -2.24 -5.42
C ILE A 210 4.43 -0.81 -5.86
N LEU A 211 4.38 -0.61 -7.18
CA LEU A 211 3.99 0.67 -7.78
C LEU A 211 2.56 0.57 -8.30
N VAL A 212 1.66 1.42 -7.79
CA VAL A 212 0.26 1.50 -8.22
C VAL A 212 0.07 2.75 -9.06
N SER A 213 -0.31 2.61 -10.33
CA SER A 213 -0.56 3.75 -11.22
C SER A 213 -2.05 4.04 -11.37
N ALA A 214 -2.49 5.18 -10.85
CA ALA A 214 -3.81 5.76 -11.02
C ALA A 214 -3.80 6.73 -12.20
N LEU A 215 -4.07 6.25 -13.41
CA LEU A 215 -3.98 7.05 -14.65
C LEU A 215 -5.34 7.45 -15.25
N GLU A 216 -6.44 6.87 -14.79
CA GLU A 216 -7.77 7.08 -15.37
C GLU A 216 -8.75 7.65 -14.33
N PRO A 217 -9.33 8.84 -14.59
CA PRO A 217 -10.31 9.45 -13.69
C PRO A 217 -11.53 8.56 -13.44
N GLY A 218 -12.04 8.55 -12.20
CA GLY A 218 -13.24 7.83 -11.80
C GLY A 218 -13.10 6.31 -11.72
N THR A 219 -11.91 5.76 -11.93
CA THR A 219 -11.68 4.31 -11.89
C THR A 219 -11.32 3.80 -10.49
N THR A 220 -11.34 2.47 -10.34
CA THR A 220 -10.81 1.77 -9.18
C THR A 220 -9.66 0.88 -9.60
N VAL A 221 -8.48 1.10 -9.04
CA VAL A 221 -7.31 0.24 -9.18
C VAL A 221 -7.22 -0.68 -7.97
N ARG A 222 -6.96 -1.97 -8.18
CA ARG A 222 -6.76 -2.94 -7.09
C ARG A 222 -5.27 -3.24 -6.97
N ALA A 223 -4.76 -3.23 -5.74
CA ALA A 223 -3.37 -3.51 -5.44
C ALA A 223 -3.28 -4.43 -4.21
N ARG A 224 -2.20 -5.19 -4.12
CA ARG A 224 -1.91 -6.05 -2.97
C ARG A 224 -0.45 -5.93 -2.60
N LEU A 225 -0.18 -5.51 -1.37
CA LEU A 225 1.13 -5.57 -0.74
C LEU A 225 1.19 -6.84 0.11
N THR A 226 2.16 -7.72 -0.14
CA THR A 226 2.33 -8.95 0.64
C THR A 226 3.51 -8.79 1.59
N VAL A 227 3.22 -8.73 2.88
CA VAL A 227 4.23 -8.67 3.93
C VAL A 227 4.68 -10.08 4.30
N VAL A 228 5.98 -10.27 4.47
CA VAL A 228 6.65 -11.53 4.82
C VAL A 228 7.59 -11.32 6.01
N ALA A 229 7.86 -12.40 6.76
CA ALA A 229 8.93 -12.41 7.75
C ALA A 229 10.28 -12.11 7.07
N ASN A 230 11.07 -11.23 7.70
CA ASN A 230 12.41 -10.93 7.24
C ASN A 230 13.46 -11.86 7.90
N GLU A 231 14.71 -11.69 7.50
CA GLU A 231 15.83 -12.48 7.99
C GLU A 231 16.06 -12.31 9.50
N ASN A 232 15.76 -11.13 10.07
CA ASN A 232 15.91 -10.88 11.51
C ASN A 232 14.91 -11.71 12.31
N MET A 233 13.66 -11.79 11.85
CA MET A 233 12.62 -12.59 12.50
C MET A 233 12.99 -14.07 12.49
N VAL A 234 13.39 -14.59 11.32
CA VAL A 234 13.83 -15.99 11.18
C VAL A 234 15.03 -16.27 12.07
N ALA A 235 16.04 -15.40 12.09
CA ALA A 235 17.23 -15.57 12.92
C ALA A 235 16.91 -15.51 14.42
N GLN A 236 15.98 -14.64 14.85
CA GLN A 236 15.56 -14.58 16.24
C GLN A 236 14.82 -15.83 16.66
N VAL A 237 13.83 -16.27 15.88
CA VAL A 237 13.08 -17.50 16.17
C VAL A 237 14.02 -18.71 16.17
N GLN A 238 14.98 -18.79 15.24
CA GLN A 238 15.97 -19.87 15.24
C GLN A 238 16.80 -19.91 16.53
N ARG A 239 17.24 -18.76 17.05
CA ARG A 239 18.01 -18.71 18.31
C ARG A 239 17.18 -19.21 19.49
N GLU A 240 15.94 -18.74 19.61
CA GLU A 240 15.05 -19.11 20.71
C GLU A 240 14.65 -20.60 20.64
N VAL A 241 14.34 -21.11 19.44
CA VAL A 241 14.05 -22.54 19.25
C VAL A 241 15.27 -23.40 19.60
N ASN A 242 16.46 -23.00 19.16
CA ASN A 242 17.69 -23.75 19.50
C ASN A 242 17.94 -23.75 21.01
N ALA A 243 17.84 -22.59 21.67
CA ALA A 243 18.04 -22.46 23.11
C ALA A 243 17.04 -23.31 23.90
N TYR A 244 15.76 -23.32 23.49
CA TYR A 244 14.74 -24.18 24.09
C TYR A 244 15.05 -25.68 23.93
N LEU A 245 15.52 -26.10 22.74
CA LEU A 245 15.91 -27.49 22.51
C LEU A 245 17.17 -27.88 23.28
N ASP A 246 18.11 -26.94 23.47
CA ASP A 246 19.30 -27.12 24.30
C ASP A 246 18.93 -27.30 25.77
N ASP A 247 18.03 -26.45 26.29
CA ASP A 247 17.49 -26.59 27.65
C ASP A 247 16.79 -27.94 27.84
N CYS A 248 16.03 -28.40 26.83
CA CYS A 248 15.45 -29.74 26.81
C CYS A 248 16.50 -30.84 26.92
N ALA A 249 17.62 -30.72 26.21
CA ALA A 249 18.71 -31.70 26.23
C ALA A 249 19.45 -31.74 27.57
N THR A 250 19.30 -30.74 28.45
CA THR A 250 19.86 -30.79 29.81
C THR A 250 19.11 -31.73 30.76
N GLN A 251 17.89 -32.15 30.41
CA GLN A 251 17.07 -32.99 31.28
C GLN A 251 17.52 -34.46 31.25
N VAL A 252 17.85 -35.01 32.41
CA VAL A 252 18.40 -36.37 32.57
C VAL A 252 17.32 -37.47 32.68
N VAL A 253 16.30 -37.43 31.83
CA VAL A 253 15.18 -38.39 31.80
C VAL A 253 14.88 -38.85 30.37
N LEU A 254 14.31 -40.05 30.19
CA LEU A 254 13.99 -40.57 28.85
C LEU A 254 12.87 -39.81 28.13
N PHE A 255 12.03 -39.12 28.89
CA PHE A 255 10.95 -38.26 28.37
C PHE A 255 11.04 -36.90 29.06
N PRO A 256 11.91 -36.00 28.57
CA PRO A 256 12.01 -34.65 29.08
C PRO A 256 10.66 -33.94 29.07
N THR A 257 10.33 -33.28 30.18
CA THR A 257 9.02 -32.65 30.34
C THR A 257 8.95 -31.40 29.47
N GLY A 258 7.88 -31.32 28.67
CA GLY A 258 7.67 -30.19 27.78
C GLY A 258 8.70 -30.10 26.66
N CYS A 259 9.19 -31.24 26.15
CA CYS A 259 10.15 -31.32 25.05
C CYS A 259 9.61 -32.21 23.93
N PRO A 260 10.01 -31.97 22.67
CA PRO A 260 9.43 -32.64 21.51
C PRO A 260 10.00 -34.05 21.24
N PHE A 261 10.94 -34.52 22.05
CA PHE A 261 11.59 -35.83 21.90
C PHE A 261 11.54 -36.65 23.18
N GLY A 262 11.64 -37.96 23.00
CA GLY A 262 11.73 -38.94 24.07
C GLY A 262 11.85 -40.34 23.50
N GLN A 263 12.39 -41.28 24.27
CA GLN A 263 12.64 -42.63 23.80
C GLN A 263 12.21 -43.66 24.85
N PRO A 264 11.22 -44.53 24.55
CA PRO A 264 10.92 -45.65 25.41
C PRO A 264 12.07 -46.66 25.37
N ILE A 265 12.48 -47.13 26.54
CA ILE A 265 13.45 -48.21 26.69
C ILE A 265 12.82 -49.29 27.58
N GLU A 266 12.70 -50.51 27.06
CA GLU A 266 12.17 -51.65 27.81
C GLU A 266 13.14 -52.18 28.87
N ASN A 267 14.44 -52.02 28.60
CA ASN A 267 15.52 -52.43 29.48
C ASN A 267 15.69 -51.50 30.69
N ARG A 268 16.40 -51.98 31.72
CA ARG A 268 16.63 -51.19 32.93
C ARG A 268 17.74 -50.17 32.71
N ILE A 269 17.45 -48.90 32.93
CA ILE A 269 18.44 -47.81 32.90
C ILE A 269 19.47 -48.02 34.03
N VAL A 270 20.76 -47.93 33.69
CA VAL A 270 21.88 -48.13 34.63
C VAL A 270 22.57 -46.80 34.97
N ALA A 271 22.63 -45.86 34.03
CA ALA A 271 23.16 -44.51 34.19
C ALA A 271 22.14 -43.47 33.74
N SER A 272 22.29 -42.22 34.18
CA SER A 272 21.42 -41.14 33.73
C SER A 272 21.49 -40.98 32.20
N PRO A 273 20.33 -40.83 31.51
CA PRO A 273 20.29 -40.44 30.10
C PRO A 273 21.07 -39.16 29.84
N ASP A 274 21.84 -39.15 28.75
CA ASP A 274 22.53 -37.98 28.23
C ASP A 274 21.94 -37.62 26.85
N TRP A 275 21.38 -36.42 26.75
CA TRP A 275 20.75 -35.92 25.53
C TRP A 275 21.62 -34.83 24.91
N SER A 276 21.67 -34.82 23.58
CA SER A 276 22.23 -33.70 22.82
C SER A 276 21.45 -33.48 21.53
N ILE A 277 21.33 -32.24 21.09
CA ILE A 277 20.71 -31.95 19.79
C ILE A 277 21.77 -32.14 18.70
N VAL A 278 21.50 -33.04 17.75
CA VAL A 278 22.42 -33.32 16.64
C VAL A 278 21.99 -32.64 15.34
N GLU A 279 20.70 -32.33 15.21
CA GLU A 279 20.15 -31.57 14.09
C GLU A 279 19.03 -30.66 14.60
N TYR A 280 19.25 -29.35 14.49
CA TYR A 280 18.22 -28.35 14.82
C TYR A 280 17.26 -28.19 13.64
N PRO A 281 15.97 -27.96 13.91
CA PRO A 281 15.00 -27.74 12.85
C PRO A 281 15.28 -26.38 12.18
N PRO A 282 15.44 -26.32 10.84
CA PRO A 282 15.59 -25.05 10.15
C PRO A 282 14.29 -24.25 10.23
N VAL A 283 14.36 -23.02 10.76
CA VAL A 283 13.19 -22.15 10.87
C VAL A 283 12.81 -21.59 9.50
N SER A 284 11.56 -21.81 9.13
CA SER A 284 10.87 -21.12 8.03
C SER A 284 9.52 -20.66 8.56
N LEU A 285 9.12 -19.43 8.24
CA LEU A 285 7.90 -18.81 8.77
C LEU A 285 6.92 -18.52 7.63
N THR A 286 5.69 -18.99 7.82
CA THR A 286 4.55 -18.67 6.95
C THR A 286 3.50 -17.88 7.71
N PRO A 287 2.68 -17.06 7.05
CA PRO A 287 1.58 -16.38 7.73
C PRO A 287 0.64 -17.36 8.44
N GLY A 288 0.25 -17.05 9.68
CA GLY A 288 -0.72 -17.81 10.44
C GLY A 288 -2.17 -17.44 10.12
N SER A 289 -3.11 -18.15 10.73
CA SER A 289 -4.55 -17.92 10.54
C SER A 289 -5.10 -16.73 11.34
N GLU A 290 -4.39 -16.32 12.40
CA GLU A 290 -4.76 -15.17 13.23
C GLU A 290 -3.97 -13.93 12.79
N PRO A 291 -4.53 -12.72 12.95
CA PRO A 291 -3.80 -11.49 12.67
C PRO A 291 -2.49 -11.41 13.45
N ALA A 292 -1.44 -10.88 12.82
CA ALA A 292 -0.11 -10.74 13.42
C ALA A 292 0.49 -12.06 13.98
N SER A 293 0.08 -13.21 13.43
CA SER A 293 0.63 -14.53 13.76
C SER A 293 1.41 -15.12 12.59
N TRP A 294 2.49 -15.82 12.92
CA TRP A 294 3.35 -16.56 11.98
C TRP A 294 3.51 -17.98 12.47
N VAL A 295 3.65 -18.92 11.56
CA VAL A 295 3.74 -20.35 11.86
C VAL A 295 5.03 -20.88 11.29
N MET A 296 5.79 -21.57 12.14
CA MET A 296 6.77 -22.55 11.70
C MET A 296 6.06 -23.89 11.51
N PRO A 297 5.93 -24.39 10.28
CA PRO A 297 5.27 -25.66 10.03
C PRO A 297 6.06 -26.82 10.67
N PRO A 298 5.43 -28.00 10.87
CA PRO A 298 6.13 -29.18 11.40
C PRO A 298 7.40 -29.48 10.62
N THR A 299 8.53 -29.35 11.30
CA THR A 299 9.87 -29.46 10.74
C THR A 299 10.65 -30.55 11.48
N ASP A 300 11.38 -31.36 10.73
CA ASP A 300 12.19 -32.45 11.25
C ASP A 300 13.43 -31.93 11.99
N ALA A 301 13.80 -32.63 13.07
CA ALA A 301 14.99 -32.41 13.89
C ALA A 301 15.42 -33.75 14.50
N ALA A 302 16.61 -33.78 15.11
CA ALA A 302 17.12 -34.99 15.75
C ALA A 302 17.90 -34.70 17.04
N ALA A 303 17.63 -35.52 18.06
CA ALA A 303 18.36 -35.54 19.32
C ALA A 303 19.03 -36.89 19.49
N ARG A 304 20.28 -36.91 19.95
CA ARG A 304 21.00 -38.13 20.29
C ARG A 304 20.74 -38.47 21.75
N LEU A 305 20.39 -39.74 21.99
CA LEU A 305 20.29 -40.32 23.33
C LEU A 305 21.46 -41.27 23.55
N LEU A 306 22.29 -40.96 24.54
CA LEU A 306 23.34 -41.82 25.04
C LEU A 306 22.99 -42.30 26.45
N VAL A 307 22.83 -43.61 26.65
CA VAL A 307 22.50 -44.17 27.97
C VAL A 307 22.93 -45.63 28.10
N ASP A 308 23.53 -45.97 29.24
CA ASP A 308 23.82 -47.37 29.57
C ASP A 308 22.58 -48.08 30.11
N VAL A 309 22.25 -49.22 29.51
CA VAL A 309 21.06 -50.02 29.81
C VAL A 309 21.44 -51.47 30.12
N ARG A 310 20.68 -52.09 31.02
CA ARG A 310 20.80 -53.49 31.39
C ARG A 310 19.64 -54.27 30.81
N SER A 311 19.98 -55.27 29.99
CA SER A 311 19.04 -56.24 29.45
C SER A 311 18.26 -56.92 30.58
N ILE A 312 16.92 -56.89 30.49
CA ILE A 312 16.05 -57.59 31.45
C ILE A 312 16.05 -59.11 31.24
N SER A 313 16.52 -59.58 30.09
CA SER A 313 16.52 -60.99 29.70
C SER A 313 17.73 -61.76 30.22
N ASP A 314 18.92 -61.17 30.12
CA ASP A 314 20.20 -61.83 30.45
C ASP A 314 21.10 -61.03 31.39
N GLY A 315 20.70 -59.82 31.79
CA GLY A 315 21.44 -58.97 32.71
C GLY A 315 22.71 -58.32 32.12
N SER A 316 22.99 -58.50 30.83
CA SER A 316 24.11 -57.84 30.14
C SER A 316 23.92 -56.31 30.12
N ILE A 317 25.03 -55.57 30.17
CA ILE A 317 25.02 -54.10 30.07
C ILE A 317 25.55 -53.71 28.69
N PHE A 318 24.84 -52.81 28.03
CA PHE A 318 25.25 -52.21 26.76
C PHE A 318 24.87 -50.74 26.71
N THR A 319 25.52 -49.99 25.83
CA THR A 319 25.25 -48.57 25.61
C THR A 319 24.22 -48.43 24.48
N PHE A 320 23.12 -47.74 24.77
CA PHE A 320 22.18 -47.26 23.77
C PHE A 320 22.67 -45.89 23.29
N ASP A 321 22.92 -45.76 21.99
CA ASP A 321 23.49 -44.57 21.36
C ASP A 321 22.84 -44.38 20.00
N GLU A 322 21.71 -43.67 19.98
CA GLU A 322 20.88 -43.52 18.78
C GLU A 322 20.43 -42.07 18.58
N ASN A 323 20.28 -41.70 17.31
CA ASN A 323 19.67 -40.44 16.92
C ASN A 323 18.16 -40.62 16.81
N ILE A 324 17.43 -39.97 17.71
CA ILE A 324 15.98 -39.99 17.79
C ILE A 324 15.44 -38.79 17.00
N GLY A 325 14.80 -39.08 15.87
CA GLY A 325 14.12 -38.08 15.05
C GLY A 325 12.83 -37.61 15.73
N PHE A 326 12.57 -36.31 15.65
CA PHE A 326 11.34 -35.70 16.13
C PHE A 326 10.90 -34.56 15.21
N ARG A 327 9.66 -34.11 15.37
CA ARG A 327 9.11 -32.95 14.66
C ARG A 327 8.69 -31.90 15.64
N THR A 328 8.90 -30.64 15.26
CA THR A 328 8.43 -29.51 16.04
C THR A 328 7.78 -28.47 15.13
N SER A 329 6.78 -27.79 15.66
CA SER A 329 6.06 -26.69 15.04
C SER A 329 5.82 -25.61 16.08
N TYR A 330 5.86 -24.35 15.64
CA TYR A 330 5.71 -23.20 16.54
C TYR A 330 4.78 -22.16 15.93
N VAL A 331 4.03 -21.47 16.80
CA VAL A 331 3.40 -20.20 16.47
C VAL A 331 4.25 -19.08 17.05
N VAL A 332 4.46 -18.06 16.24
CA VAL A 332 5.18 -16.84 16.58
C VAL A 332 4.20 -15.68 16.53
N THR A 333 4.07 -14.96 17.64
CA THR A 333 3.27 -13.73 17.73
C THR A 333 4.12 -12.57 18.23
N PHE A 334 3.68 -11.34 17.95
CA PHE A 334 4.35 -10.13 18.44
C PHE A 334 3.85 -9.76 19.84
N LEU A 335 4.79 -9.42 20.71
CA LEU A 335 4.56 -8.77 21.99
C LEU A 335 4.90 -7.27 21.86
N ALA A 336 4.73 -6.50 22.94
CA ALA A 336 5.19 -5.12 22.99
C ALA A 336 6.72 -5.03 22.82
N ASP A 337 7.22 -3.85 22.41
CA ASP A 337 8.65 -3.51 22.33
C ASP A 337 9.49 -4.47 21.45
N ASP A 338 8.97 -4.88 20.30
CA ASP A 338 9.65 -5.79 19.36
C ASP A 338 10.09 -7.13 19.98
N GLN A 339 9.33 -7.63 20.94
CA GLN A 339 9.52 -8.98 21.46
C GLN A 339 8.66 -9.98 20.69
N LEU A 340 9.18 -11.21 20.55
CA LEU A 340 8.46 -12.33 19.93
C LEU A 340 8.05 -13.32 21.02
N SER A 341 6.79 -13.75 21.00
CA SER A 341 6.34 -14.92 21.74
C SER A 341 6.37 -16.12 20.82
N ILE A 342 7.05 -17.20 21.22
CA ILE A 342 7.21 -18.43 20.44
C ILE A 342 6.61 -19.56 21.25
N THR A 343 5.54 -20.17 20.74
CA THR A 343 4.78 -21.22 21.45
C THR A 343 4.76 -22.49 20.62
N ALA A 344 5.20 -23.61 21.21
CA ALA A 344 5.12 -24.92 20.56
C ALA A 344 3.66 -25.35 20.33
N GLN A 345 3.39 -26.01 19.21
CA GLN A 345 2.09 -26.61 18.88
C GLN A 345 2.08 -28.12 19.08
#